data_AF-A0AA41QGL4-F1
#
_entry.id   AF-A0AA41QGL4-F1
#
_cell.length_a   1.000
_cell.length_b   1.000
_cell.length_c   1.000
_cell.angle_alpha   90.00
_cell.angle_beta   90.00
_cell.angle_gamma   90.00
#
_symmetry.space_group_name_H-M   'P 1'
#
loop_
_entity.id
_entity.type
_entity.pdbx_description
1 polymer ?
#
loop_
_entity_poly.entity_id
_entity_poly.type
_entity_poly.pdbx_seq_one_letter_code
_entity_poly.pdbx_strand_id
1 'polypeptide(L)'
;MTSHLTSGRHPCTVIVDVKDQGPGIPAVALERGRSDRGSTGLGLDIVGTCAEATGGGLEVRTDGQWSVVRPALGTALDATTAGAPPTAIVRRRTAPT
;
A
#
# COMPACT_ATOMS: atom_id res chain seq x y z
N MET A 1 -3.63 -11.79 -18.80
CA MET A 1 -3.64 -10.82 -17.69
C MET A 1 -2.21 -10.39 -17.49
N THR A 2 -1.91 -9.12 -17.75
CA THR A 2 -0.53 -8.60 -17.71
C THR A 2 -0.39 -7.83 -16.41
N SER A 3 0.59 -8.23 -15.61
CA SER A 3 0.91 -7.59 -14.34
C SER A 3 2.38 -7.20 -14.34
N HIS A 4 2.69 -5.98 -13.90
CA HIS A 4 4.06 -5.46 -13.81
C HIS A 4 4.40 -5.17 -12.35
N LEU A 5 5.61 -5.55 -11.94
CA LEU A 5 6.15 -5.23 -10.63
C LEU A 5 7.44 -4.44 -10.80
N THR A 6 7.51 -3.28 -10.18
CA THR A 6 8.76 -2.50 -10.07
C THR A 6 9.04 -2.18 -8.62
N SER A 7 10.32 -2.06 -8.27
CA SER A 7 10.72 -1.57 -6.96
C SER A 7 11.76 -0.46 -7.12
N GLY A 8 11.76 0.48 -6.19
CA GLY A 8 12.68 1.61 -6.16
C GLY A 8 13.08 1.90 -4.72
N ARG A 9 14.37 2.15 -4.50
CA ARG A 9 14.87 2.55 -3.19
C ARG A 9 15.04 4.06 -3.14
N HIS A 10 14.46 4.65 -2.11
CA HIS A 10 14.74 6.00 -1.64
C HIS A 10 15.62 5.92 -0.37
N PRO A 11 16.23 7.03 0.07
CA PRO A 11 17.15 7.03 1.20
C PRO A 11 16.60 6.28 2.43
N CYS A 12 15.35 6.52 2.83
CA CYS A 12 14.74 5.92 4.01
C CYS A 12 13.52 5.04 3.71
N THR A 13 13.29 4.68 2.45
CA THR A 13 12.07 3.97 2.05
C THR A 13 12.31 3.10 0.84
N VAL A 14 11.65 1.94 0.77
CA VAL A 14 11.51 1.14 -0.44
C VAL A 14 10.09 1.27 -0.94
N ILE A 15 9.94 1.65 -2.21
CA ILE A 15 8.66 1.71 -2.90
C ILE A 15 8.55 0.48 -3.78
N VAL A 16 7.41 -0.20 -3.73
CA VAL A 16 7.05 -1.25 -4.68
C VAL A 16 5.80 -0.78 -5.42
N ASP A 17 5.80 -0.86 -6.74
CA ASP A 17 4.60 -0.66 -7.56
C ASP A 17 4.19 -2.00 -8.14
N VAL A 18 2.97 -2.44 -7.82
CA VAL A 18 2.32 -3.58 -8.45
C VAL A 18 1.21 -3.03 -9.35
N LYS A 19 1.36 -3.20 -10.66
CA LYS A 19 0.39 -2.76 -11.67
C LYS A 19 -0.32 -3.96 -12.27
N ASP A 20 -1.63 -3.90 -12.39
CA ASP A 20 -2.45 -4.94 -13.01
C ASP A 20 -3.53 -4.35 -13.92
N GLN A 21 -3.73 -4.92 -15.11
CA GLN A 21 -4.77 -4.48 -16.07
C GLN A 21 -6.16 -5.11 -15.80
N GLY A 22 -6.37 -5.64 -14.61
CA GLY A 22 -7.65 -6.14 -14.15
C GLY A 22 -8.70 -5.04 -14.01
N PRO A 23 -9.89 -5.40 -13.52
CA PRO A 23 -11.10 -4.56 -13.54
C PRO A 23 -11.07 -3.31 -12.65
N GLY A 24 -9.97 -3.02 -11.96
CA GLY A 24 -9.93 -2.00 -10.91
C GLY A 24 -9.85 -2.60 -9.51
N ILE A 25 -9.35 -1.82 -8.56
CA ILE A 25 -9.47 -2.10 -7.12
C ILE A 25 -10.49 -1.13 -6.55
N PRO A 26 -11.67 -1.61 -6.10
CA PRO A 26 -12.67 -0.73 -5.52
C PRO A 26 -12.17 -0.19 -4.17
N ALA A 27 -12.53 1.05 -3.84
CA ALA A 27 -12.06 1.69 -2.60
C ALA A 27 -12.39 0.89 -1.33
N VAL A 28 -13.51 0.15 -1.35
CA VAL A 28 -13.94 -0.72 -0.24
C VAL A 28 -13.01 -1.92 -0.01
N ALA A 29 -12.15 -2.29 -0.97
CA ALA A 29 -11.17 -3.37 -0.79
C ALA A 29 -10.01 -2.98 0.16
N LEU A 30 -9.88 -1.70 0.51
CA LEU A 30 -8.98 -1.23 1.57
C LEU A 30 -9.58 -1.43 2.98
N GLU A 31 -10.85 -1.79 3.08
CA GLU A 31 -11.47 -2.17 4.34
C GLU A 31 -11.04 -3.60 4.70
N ARG A 32 -10.67 -3.78 5.96
CA ARG A 32 -10.20 -5.06 6.48
C ARG A 32 -11.22 -6.17 6.21
N GLY A 33 -10.75 -7.23 5.56
CA GLY A 33 -11.54 -8.45 5.36
C GLY A 33 -12.57 -8.36 4.24
N ARG A 34 -12.56 -7.29 3.42
CA ARG A 34 -13.52 -7.10 2.34
C ARG A 34 -12.93 -7.54 1.00
N SER A 35 -13.58 -8.50 0.36
CA SER A 35 -13.27 -8.89 -1.02
C SER A 35 -14.56 -9.21 -1.78
N ASP A 36 -14.54 -8.97 -3.09
CA ASP A 36 -15.59 -9.31 -4.05
C ASP A 36 -15.17 -10.46 -4.99
N ARG A 37 -14.01 -11.07 -4.73
CA ARG A 37 -13.33 -12.03 -5.63
C ARG A 37 -12.98 -13.37 -4.99
N GLY A 38 -13.55 -13.69 -3.82
CA GLY A 38 -13.39 -15.00 -3.17
C GLY A 38 -12.10 -15.19 -2.36
N SER A 39 -11.37 -14.09 -2.10
CA SER A 39 -10.25 -14.06 -1.13
C SER A 39 -10.74 -13.60 0.25
N THR A 40 -9.94 -13.75 1.30
CA THR A 40 -10.27 -13.23 2.64
C THR A 40 -10.33 -11.69 2.70
N GLY A 41 -9.86 -11.00 1.66
CA GLY A 41 -9.81 -9.53 1.64
C GLY A 41 -8.79 -8.94 2.61
N LEU A 42 -7.88 -9.77 3.15
CA LEU A 42 -6.86 -9.34 4.10
C LEU A 42 -5.56 -8.89 3.42
N GLY A 43 -5.36 -9.18 2.13
CA GLY A 43 -4.09 -8.88 1.46
C GLY A 43 -3.70 -7.40 1.55
N LEU A 44 -4.63 -6.49 1.24
CA LEU A 44 -4.38 -5.05 1.32
C LEU A 44 -4.28 -4.55 2.76
N ASP A 45 -5.03 -5.14 3.69
CA ASP A 45 -4.95 -4.86 5.13
C ASP A 45 -3.57 -5.22 5.70
N ILE A 46 -3.06 -6.40 5.35
CA ILE A 46 -1.72 -6.87 5.74
C ILE A 46 -0.65 -5.95 5.16
N VAL A 47 -0.72 -5.65 3.86
CA VAL A 47 0.27 -4.78 3.20
C VAL A 47 0.25 -3.38 3.81
N GLY A 48 -0.94 -2.82 4.06
CA GLY A 48 -1.09 -1.52 4.72
C GLY A 48 -0.48 -1.53 6.11
N THR A 49 -0.80 -2.55 6.91
CA THR A 49 -0.26 -2.72 8.27
C THR A 49 1.27 -2.84 8.27
N CYS A 50 1.85 -3.63 7.37
CA CYS A 50 3.31 -3.76 7.24
C CYS A 50 3.98 -2.45 6.82
N ALA A 51 3.37 -1.72 5.88
CA ALA A 51 3.88 -0.43 5.44
C ALA A 51 3.87 0.60 6.56
N GLU A 52 2.76 0.72 7.29
CA GLU A 52 2.64 1.60 8.45
C GLU A 52 3.60 1.22 9.58
N ALA A 53 3.75 -0.08 9.88
CA ALA A 53 4.65 -0.57 10.92
C ALA A 53 6.14 -0.25 10.66
N THR A 54 6.50 -0.03 9.40
CA THR A 54 7.86 0.37 9.02
C THR A 54 8.03 1.89 8.90
N GLY A 55 6.98 2.68 9.15
CA GLY A 55 6.99 4.14 9.00
C GLY A 55 6.70 4.62 7.58
N GLY A 56 6.16 3.75 6.73
CA GLY A 56 5.68 4.10 5.39
C GLY A 56 4.15 4.11 5.30
N GLY A 57 3.60 3.65 4.17
CA GLY A 57 2.16 3.65 3.93
C GLY A 57 1.76 2.93 2.63
N LEU A 58 0.46 2.83 2.38
CA LEU A 58 -0.09 2.15 1.19
C LEU A 58 -0.96 3.11 0.37
N GLU A 59 -0.67 3.19 -0.93
CA GLU A 59 -1.48 3.89 -1.91
C GLU A 59 -2.10 2.89 -2.90
N VAL A 60 -3.38 3.07 -3.23
CA VAL A 60 -4.02 2.40 -4.37
C VAL A 60 -4.55 3.48 -5.30
N ARG A 61 -4.16 3.41 -6.57
CA ARG A 61 -4.55 4.39 -7.59
C ARG A 61 -4.79 3.72 -8.94
N THR A 62 -5.39 4.48 -9.85
CA THR A 62 -5.53 4.10 -11.25
C THR A 62 -4.52 4.89 -12.08
N ASP A 63 -3.84 4.22 -13.02
CA ASP A 63 -2.87 4.79 -13.95
C ASP A 63 -3.21 4.33 -15.36
N GLY A 64 -4.09 5.08 -16.03
CA GLY A 64 -4.70 4.67 -17.30
C GLY A 64 -5.49 3.36 -17.14
N GLN A 65 -5.09 2.32 -17.86
CA GLN A 65 -5.69 0.97 -17.80
C GLN A 65 -5.17 0.10 -16.64
N TRP A 66 -4.27 0.63 -15.81
CA TRP A 66 -3.63 -0.11 -14.73
C TRP A 66 -4.26 0.24 -13.39
N SER A 67 -4.58 -0.78 -12.59
CA SER A 67 -4.71 -0.65 -11.14
C SER A 67 -3.32 -0.73 -10.53
N VAL A 68 -2.95 0.23 -9.69
CA VAL A 68 -1.63 0.28 -9.06
C VAL A 68 -1.76 0.21 -7.55
N VAL A 69 -1.11 -0.77 -6.95
CA VAL A 69 -0.91 -0.90 -5.50
C VAL A 69 0.53 -0.52 -5.19
N ARG A 70 0.71 0.53 -4.39
CA ARG A 70 2.02 1.08 -4.04
C ARG A 70 2.22 1.09 -2.53
N PRO A 71 2.82 0.05 -1.93
CA PRO A 71 3.38 0.16 -0.61
C PRO A 71 4.71 0.93 -0.63
N ALA A 72 4.84 1.85 0.31
CA ALA A 72 6.09 2.44 0.75
C ALA A 72 6.44 1.79 2.08
N LEU A 73 7.60 1.14 2.15
CA LEU A 73 8.11 0.49 3.36
C LEU A 73 9.27 1.32 3.89
N GLY A 74 9.20 1.80 5.13
CA GLY A 74 10.34 2.52 5.70
C GLY A 74 11.52 1.57 5.90
N THR A 75 12.72 2.05 5.60
CA THR A 75 13.96 1.32 5.81
C THR A 75 14.68 1.98 6.97
N ALA A 76 14.76 1.29 8.11
CA ALA A 76 15.50 1.79 9.26
C ALA A 76 16.99 1.95 8.90
N LEU A 77 17.37 3.17 8.55
CA LEU A 77 18.71 3.74 8.72
C LEU A 77 18.52 4.74 9.87
N ASP A 78 18.47 4.42 11.16
CA ASP A 78 19.25 3.48 11.95
C ASP A 78 18.36 2.77 12.99
N ALA A 79 18.48 1.45 13.11
CA ALA A 79 17.77 0.64 14.10
C ALA A 79 18.38 0.76 15.51
N THR A 80 18.51 1.97 16.07
CA THR A 80 18.93 2.17 17.48
C THR A 80 17.83 2.74 18.38
N THR A 81 16.73 3.27 17.85
CA THR A 81 15.65 3.79 18.70
C THR A 81 14.28 3.44 18.12
N ALA A 82 13.73 2.28 18.48
CA ALA A 82 12.31 2.01 18.28
C ALA A 82 11.76 1.16 19.43
N GLY A 83 11.84 1.71 20.63
CA GLY A 83 10.86 1.43 21.68
C GLY A 83 9.60 2.27 21.41
N ALA A 84 8.45 1.59 21.32
CA ALA A 84 7.08 2.07 21.12
C ALA A 84 6.62 2.35 19.66
N PRO A 85 5.48 1.77 19.22
CA PRO A 85 4.93 2.02 17.89
C PRO A 85 4.30 3.42 17.79
N PRO A 86 4.56 4.20 16.71
CA PRO A 86 3.89 5.47 16.51
C PRO A 86 2.42 5.24 16.15
N THR A 87 1.55 5.67 17.07
CA THR A 87 0.13 5.87 16.81
C THR A 87 -0.03 7.15 15.99
N ALA A 88 -0.48 7.05 14.74
CA ALA A 88 -1.31 8.08 14.09
C ALA A 88 -1.77 7.63 12.70
N ILE A 89 -3.02 7.19 12.62
CA ILE A 89 -3.77 7.08 11.38
C ILE A 89 -3.99 8.50 10.83
N VAL A 90 -3.39 8.83 9.69
CA VAL A 90 -3.75 10.02 8.91
C VAL A 90 -4.18 9.58 7.51
N ARG A 91 -5.49 9.34 7.37
CA ARG A 91 -6.13 9.13 6.06
C ARG A 91 -6.37 10.49 5.40
N ARG A 92 -5.50 10.92 4.49
CA ARG A 92 -5.81 12.08 3.63
C ARG A 92 -6.57 11.62 2.40
N ARG A 93 -7.79 12.15 2.25
CA ARG A 93 -8.66 11.98 1.08
C ARG A 93 -8.52 13.22 0.21
N THR A 94 -8.13 13.07 -1.05
CA THR A 94 -8.35 14.10 -2.07
C THR A 94 -9.36 13.55 -3.08
N ALA A 95 -10.49 14.23 -3.20
CA ALA A 95 -11.47 14.00 -4.26
C ALA A 95 -11.09 14.83 -5.50
N PRO A 96 -11.31 14.34 -6.73
CA PRO A 96 -11.19 15.18 -7.92
C PRO A 96 -12.43 16.08 -8.10
N THR A 97 -12.19 17.28 -8.63
CA THR A 97 -13.15 18.30 -9.05
C THR A 97 -13.97 17.88 -10.26
#